data_AF-A0A934B8Y2-F1
#
_entry.id   AF-A0A934B8Y2-F1
#
_cell.length_a   1.000
_cell.length_b   1.000
_cell.length_c   1.000
_cell.angle_alpha   90.00
_cell.angle_beta   90.00
_cell.angle_gamma   90.00
#
_symmetry.space_group_name_H-M   'P 1'
#
loop_
_entity.id
_entity.type
_entity.pdbx_description
1 polymer ?
#
loop_
_entity_poly.entity_id
_entity_poly.type
_entity_poly.pdbx_seq_one_letter_code
_entity_poly.pdbx_strand_id
1 'polypeptide(L)'
;MKAAHVVVALSLVCLGCTTPPEVKQALIAKDQVYAENQRLMQQYRELVSQVTQRHQQWYRYIQTRLKLNLALQWATTNPTMTNVSETDLAKDDADLLGSEVITLINEIRLKNLSERKGPNGQPIFSAGIGDMNHLLQKLPELVSRVEHRVAKDSQVPSNVDLTAFDHYRANVEALRRINAVIKQYLDIDVTLSRDEVQSLADELRTLRR
;
A
#
# COMPACT_ATOMS: atom_id res chain seq x y z
N MET A 1 -34.83 -52.41 33.79
CA MET A 1 -34.74 -51.47 32.66
C MET A 1 -33.45 -50.64 32.69
N LYS A 2 -32.27 -51.27 32.61
CA LYS A 2 -30.97 -50.56 32.47
C LYS A 2 -30.11 -51.08 31.30
N ALA A 3 -30.44 -52.25 30.76
CA ALA A 3 -29.73 -52.84 29.63
C ALA A 3 -30.08 -52.20 28.27
N ALA A 4 -31.29 -51.63 28.12
CA ALA A 4 -31.75 -51.08 26.84
C ALA A 4 -31.01 -49.80 26.42
N HIS A 5 -30.55 -48.97 27.36
CA HIS A 5 -29.85 -47.72 27.02
C HIS A 5 -28.37 -47.93 26.71
N VAL A 6 -27.75 -48.97 27.27
CA VAL A 6 -26.36 -49.36 26.94
C VAL A 6 -26.28 -49.95 25.54
N VAL A 7 -27.31 -50.67 25.09
CA VAL A 7 -27.38 -51.23 23.73
C VAL A 7 -27.57 -50.13 22.67
N VAL A 8 -28.37 -49.09 22.97
CA VAL A 8 -28.56 -47.95 22.04
C VAL A 8 -27.30 -47.09 21.91
N ALA A 9 -26.56 -46.89 23.02
CA ALA A 9 -25.28 -46.20 23.01
C ALA A 9 -24.16 -47.01 22.31
N LEU A 10 -24.18 -48.34 22.42
CA LEU A 10 -23.25 -49.21 21.67
C LEU A 10 -23.62 -49.32 20.18
N SER A 11 -24.90 -49.21 19.80
CA SER A 11 -25.30 -49.27 18.40
C SER A 11 -24.95 -48.03 17.58
N LEU A 12 -24.67 -46.88 18.22
CA LEU A 12 -24.17 -45.69 17.53
C LEU A 12 -22.67 -45.75 17.22
N VAL A 13 -21.93 -46.66 17.87
CA VAL A 13 -20.49 -46.89 17.64
C VAL A 13 -20.25 -47.92 16.52
N CYS A 14 -21.33 -48.50 15.96
CA CYS A 14 -21.29 -49.58 14.96
C CYS A 14 -21.81 -49.17 13.57
N LEU A 15 -21.81 -47.88 13.24
CA LEU A 15 -21.85 -47.41 11.85
C LEU A 15 -20.47 -46.86 11.54
N GLY A 16 -19.83 -47.39 10.49
CA GLY A 16 -18.43 -47.12 10.17
C GLY A 16 -18.05 -45.65 10.27
N CYS A 17 -16.89 -45.39 10.87
CA CYS A 17 -16.25 -44.09 10.97
C CYS A 17 -15.90 -43.55 9.58
N THR A 18 -16.90 -43.10 8.84
CA THR A 18 -16.71 -42.37 7.59
C THR A 18 -17.19 -40.95 7.82
N THR A 19 -16.25 -40.01 7.87
CA THR A 19 -16.54 -38.57 7.81
C THR A 19 -17.60 -38.31 6.72
N PRO A 20 -18.71 -37.60 7.03
CA PRO A 20 -19.75 -37.31 6.06
C PRO A 20 -19.17 -36.57 4.83
N PRO A 21 -19.57 -36.95 3.60
CA PRO A 21 -19.06 -36.33 2.38
C PRO A 21 -19.28 -34.81 2.34
N GLU A 22 -20.33 -34.31 2.99
CA GLU A 22 -20.62 -32.89 3.14
C GLU A 22 -19.50 -32.13 3.87
N VAL A 23 -18.83 -32.76 4.85
CA VAL A 23 -17.72 -32.17 5.60
C VAL A 23 -16.47 -32.10 4.72
N LYS A 24 -16.20 -33.14 3.93
CA LYS A 24 -15.08 -33.14 2.96
C LYS A 24 -15.29 -32.09 1.88
N GLN A 25 -16.51 -31.98 1.34
CA GLN A 25 -16.87 -30.96 0.36
C GLN A 25 -16.79 -29.54 0.94
N ALA A 26 -17.25 -29.32 2.18
CA ALA A 26 -17.13 -28.03 2.85
C ALA A 26 -15.67 -27.63 3.05
N LEU A 27 -14.78 -28.57 3.38
CA LEU A 27 -13.35 -28.31 3.53
C LEU A 27 -12.68 -27.92 2.21
N ILE A 28 -13.03 -28.61 1.11
CA ILE A 28 -12.58 -28.27 -0.25
C ILE A 28 -13.07 -26.87 -0.64
N ALA A 29 -14.36 -26.59 -0.41
CA ALA A 29 -14.94 -25.28 -0.68
C ALA A 29 -14.26 -24.17 0.14
N LYS A 30 -13.91 -24.43 1.40
CA LYS A 30 -13.16 -23.49 2.24
C LYS A 30 -11.75 -23.22 1.73
N ASP A 31 -11.01 -24.24 1.29
CA ASP A 31 -9.68 -24.04 0.69
C ASP A 31 -9.75 -23.23 -0.62
N GLN A 32 -10.76 -23.50 -1.45
CA GLN A 32 -11.02 -22.71 -2.66
C GLN A 32 -11.30 -21.24 -2.33
N VAL A 33 -12.15 -20.98 -1.33
CA VAL A 33 -12.45 -19.62 -0.86
C VAL A 33 -11.20 -18.92 -0.32
N TYR A 34 -10.31 -19.64 0.38
CA TYR A 34 -9.03 -19.06 0.82
C TYR A 34 -8.12 -18.69 -0.36
N ALA A 35 -8.06 -19.52 -1.40
CA ALA A 35 -7.30 -19.21 -2.60
C ALA A 35 -7.87 -18.00 -3.37
N GLU A 36 -9.20 -17.93 -3.51
CA GLU A 36 -9.89 -16.80 -4.15
C GLU A 36 -9.69 -15.50 -3.37
N ASN A 37 -9.82 -15.53 -2.05
CA ASN A 37 -9.58 -14.37 -1.18
C ASN A 37 -8.12 -13.90 -1.24
N GLN A 38 -7.15 -14.82 -1.26
CA GLN A 38 -5.74 -14.47 -1.44
C GLN A 38 -5.50 -13.78 -2.79
N ARG A 39 -6.13 -14.26 -3.87
CA ARG A 39 -6.07 -13.63 -5.19
C ARG A 39 -6.69 -12.22 -5.19
N LEU A 40 -7.86 -12.05 -4.58
CA LEU A 40 -8.52 -10.75 -4.47
C LEU A 40 -7.64 -9.75 -3.70
N MET A 41 -7.04 -10.17 -2.59
CA MET A 41 -6.17 -9.31 -1.79
C MET A 41 -4.87 -8.95 -2.51
N GLN A 42 -4.34 -9.83 -3.33
CA GLN A 42 -3.21 -9.53 -4.22
C GLN A 42 -3.59 -8.46 -5.26
N GLN A 43 -4.76 -8.61 -5.91
CA GLN A 43 -5.27 -7.60 -6.85
C GLN A 43 -5.50 -6.25 -6.17
N TYR A 44 -6.03 -6.26 -4.94
CA TYR A 44 -6.24 -5.04 -4.17
C TYR A 44 -4.91 -4.36 -3.80
N ARG A 45 -3.88 -5.14 -3.41
CA ARG A 45 -2.52 -4.63 -3.16
C ARG A 45 -1.97 -3.91 -4.39
N GLU A 46 -2.08 -4.53 -5.55
CA GLU A 46 -1.62 -3.96 -6.83
C GLU A 46 -2.38 -2.68 -7.17
N LEU A 47 -3.70 -2.68 -7.01
CA LEU A 47 -4.53 -1.51 -7.26
C LEU A 47 -4.14 -0.33 -6.36
N VAL A 48 -4.00 -0.55 -5.05
CA VAL A 48 -3.59 0.50 -4.10
C VAL A 48 -2.21 1.04 -4.47
N SER A 49 -1.25 0.16 -4.79
CA SER A 49 0.08 0.57 -5.23
C SER A 49 0.02 1.44 -6.49
N GLN A 50 -0.74 1.03 -7.51
CA GLN A 50 -0.86 1.77 -8.77
C GLN A 50 -1.56 3.13 -8.57
N VAL A 51 -2.65 3.17 -7.79
CA VAL A 51 -3.38 4.40 -7.49
C VAL A 51 -2.48 5.38 -6.75
N THR A 52 -1.73 4.92 -5.75
CA THR A 52 -0.82 5.81 -5.02
C THR A 52 0.32 6.29 -5.91
N GLN A 53 0.92 5.43 -6.73
CA GLN A 53 1.96 5.86 -7.68
C GLN A 53 1.42 6.91 -8.66
N ARG A 54 0.22 6.70 -9.20
CA ARG A 54 -0.43 7.68 -10.09
C ARG A 54 -0.71 8.99 -9.37
N HIS A 55 -1.19 8.94 -8.13
CA HIS A 55 -1.42 10.13 -7.32
C HIS A 55 -0.12 10.91 -7.10
N GLN A 56 0.98 10.22 -6.77
CA GLN A 56 2.29 10.85 -6.61
C GLN A 56 2.78 11.51 -7.90
N GLN A 57 2.63 10.85 -9.05
CA GLN A 57 2.98 11.43 -10.35
C GLN A 57 2.15 12.68 -10.66
N TRP A 58 0.84 12.61 -10.44
CA TRP A 58 -0.07 13.73 -10.66
C TRP A 58 0.23 14.90 -9.72
N TYR A 59 0.48 14.62 -8.45
CA TYR A 59 0.90 15.61 -7.47
C TYR A 59 2.19 16.31 -7.89
N ARG A 60 3.24 15.54 -8.28
CA ARG A 60 4.49 16.10 -8.78
C ARG A 60 4.28 16.99 -10.00
N TYR A 61 3.46 16.57 -10.94
CA TYR A 61 3.15 17.35 -12.13
C TYR A 61 2.48 18.69 -11.79
N ILE A 62 1.47 18.67 -10.91
CA ILE A 62 0.78 19.90 -10.45
C ILE A 62 1.74 20.80 -9.71
N GLN A 63 2.50 20.26 -8.74
CA GLN A 63 3.47 21.04 -7.96
C GLN A 63 4.52 21.69 -8.86
N THR A 64 5.04 20.96 -9.84
CA THR A 64 6.02 21.49 -10.81
C THR A 64 5.42 22.67 -11.58
N ARG A 65 4.19 22.54 -12.09
CA ARG A 65 3.52 23.64 -12.80
C ARG A 65 3.23 24.85 -11.91
N LEU A 66 2.75 24.64 -10.69
CA LEU A 66 2.44 25.72 -9.75
C LEU A 66 3.71 26.48 -9.35
N LYS A 67 4.78 25.77 -8.99
CA LYS A 67 6.06 26.38 -8.63
C LYS A 67 6.73 27.07 -9.81
N LEU A 68 6.67 26.49 -11.01
CA LEU A 68 7.19 27.14 -12.22
C LEU A 68 6.41 28.42 -12.53
N ASN A 69 5.09 28.38 -12.45
CA ASN A 69 4.26 29.57 -12.65
C ASN A 69 4.59 30.67 -11.63
N LEU A 70 4.71 30.30 -10.35
CA LEU A 70 5.08 31.24 -9.29
C LEU A 70 6.48 31.83 -9.51
N ALA A 71 7.46 31.01 -9.90
CA ALA A 71 8.81 31.47 -10.22
C ALA A 71 8.79 32.47 -11.39
N LEU A 72 8.00 32.21 -12.44
CA LEU A 72 7.86 33.11 -13.56
C LEU A 72 7.14 34.41 -13.19
N GLN A 73 6.12 34.37 -12.33
CA GLN A 73 5.47 35.57 -11.80
C GLN A 73 6.47 36.45 -11.03
N TRP A 74 7.29 35.83 -10.18
CA TRP A 74 8.37 36.54 -9.49
C TRP A 74 9.46 37.05 -10.44
N ALA A 75 9.74 36.37 -11.54
CA ALA A 75 10.69 36.84 -12.55
C ALA A 75 10.14 38.01 -13.40
N THR A 76 8.80 38.15 -13.55
CA THR A 76 8.21 39.02 -14.57
C THR A 76 7.28 40.13 -14.06
N THR A 77 6.54 39.93 -12.96
CA THR A 77 5.43 40.82 -12.59
C THR A 77 5.34 41.24 -11.13
N ASN A 78 6.11 40.63 -10.20
CA ASN A 78 5.96 40.84 -8.75
C ASN A 78 4.53 40.56 -8.24
N PRO A 79 4.19 39.31 -7.89
CA PRO A 79 2.85 38.99 -7.39
C PRO A 79 2.50 39.79 -6.14
N THR A 80 1.20 40.09 -6.01
CA THR A 80 0.59 40.76 -4.85
C THR A 80 -0.67 39.99 -4.47
N MET A 81 -1.00 40.00 -3.17
CA MET A 81 -2.24 39.41 -2.66
C MET A 81 -2.96 40.40 -1.74
N THR A 82 -4.29 40.44 -1.85
CA THR A 82 -5.12 41.25 -0.96
C THR A 82 -5.02 40.74 0.47
N ASN A 83 -4.85 41.64 1.44
CA ASN A 83 -4.75 41.33 2.87
C ASN A 83 -3.51 40.54 3.32
N VAL A 84 -2.48 40.42 2.48
CA VAL A 84 -1.18 39.84 2.85
C VAL A 84 -0.09 40.90 2.68
N SER A 85 0.80 41.04 3.66
CA SER A 85 1.91 41.97 3.54
C SER A 85 2.88 41.48 2.46
N GLU A 86 3.52 42.40 1.74
CA GLU A 86 4.45 42.04 0.67
C GLU A 86 5.69 41.28 1.22
N THR A 87 6.07 41.55 2.48
CA THR A 87 7.18 40.89 3.16
C THR A 87 6.86 39.45 3.53
N ASP A 88 5.62 39.19 3.96
CA ASP A 88 5.17 37.83 4.31
C ASP A 88 4.97 37.00 3.04
N LEU A 89 4.35 37.58 2.01
CA LEU A 89 4.19 36.92 0.71
C LEU A 89 5.54 36.54 0.09
N ALA A 90 6.51 37.45 0.08
CA ALA A 90 7.83 37.19 -0.46
C ALA A 90 8.57 36.08 0.32
N LYS A 91 8.37 36.02 1.64
CA LYS A 91 8.96 34.97 2.48
C LYS A 91 8.31 33.62 2.21
N ASP A 92 6.98 33.54 2.23
CA ASP A 92 6.26 32.28 2.06
C ASP A 92 6.53 31.67 0.68
N ASP A 93 6.54 32.50 -0.36
CA ASP A 93 6.85 32.06 -1.72
C ASP A 93 8.31 31.63 -1.86
N ALA A 94 9.25 32.31 -1.19
CA ALA A 94 10.65 31.91 -1.20
C ALA A 94 10.90 30.61 -0.44
N ASP A 95 10.20 30.38 0.66
CA ASP A 95 10.26 29.12 1.41
C ASP A 95 9.71 27.96 0.54
N LEU A 96 8.63 28.21 -0.22
CA LEU A 96 8.04 27.25 -1.16
C LEU A 96 8.96 26.92 -2.35
N LEU A 97 9.58 27.94 -2.95
CA LEU A 97 10.44 27.79 -4.14
C LEU A 97 11.84 27.28 -3.79
N GLY A 98 12.39 27.71 -2.67
CA GLY A 98 13.74 27.37 -2.22
C GLY A 98 14.84 28.24 -2.78
N SER A 99 15.97 28.22 -2.07
CA SER A 99 17.16 29.02 -2.39
C SER A 99 17.65 28.85 -3.82
N GLU A 100 17.75 27.62 -4.34
CA GLU A 100 18.26 27.36 -5.70
C GLU A 100 17.39 28.01 -6.80
N VAL A 101 16.07 27.97 -6.63
CA VAL A 101 15.13 28.58 -7.57
C VAL A 101 15.15 30.10 -7.40
N ILE A 102 15.21 30.60 -6.16
CA ILE A 102 15.28 32.04 -5.86
C ILE A 102 16.55 32.68 -6.43
N THR A 103 17.71 32.02 -6.31
CA THR A 103 18.95 32.49 -6.91
C THR A 103 18.79 32.67 -8.42
N LEU A 104 18.22 31.69 -9.11
CA LEU A 104 17.99 31.79 -10.55
C LEU A 104 16.95 32.85 -10.90
N ILE A 105 15.87 32.99 -10.12
CA ILE A 105 14.88 34.05 -10.31
C ILE A 105 15.57 35.41 -10.27
N ASN A 106 16.43 35.66 -9.28
CA ASN A 106 17.14 36.93 -9.13
C ASN A 106 18.09 37.22 -10.30
N GLU A 107 18.66 36.20 -10.96
CA GLU A 107 19.45 36.36 -12.18
C GLU A 107 18.60 36.77 -13.39
N ILE A 108 17.40 36.21 -13.54
CA ILE A 108 16.57 36.35 -14.75
C ILE A 108 15.47 37.41 -14.64
N ARG A 109 15.32 38.01 -13.46
CA ARG A 109 14.23 38.94 -13.14
C ARG A 109 14.26 40.17 -14.03
N LEU A 110 13.12 40.49 -14.65
CA LEU A 110 13.01 41.56 -15.62
C LEU A 110 13.31 42.94 -15.02
N LYS A 111 13.96 43.79 -15.83
CA LYS A 111 14.19 45.20 -15.51
C LYS A 111 12.91 45.92 -15.06
N ASN A 112 13.06 46.89 -14.17
CA ASN A 112 11.99 47.68 -13.55
C ASN A 112 11.17 46.98 -12.45
N LEU A 113 11.47 45.72 -12.12
CA LEU A 113 10.90 45.09 -10.94
C LEU A 113 11.61 45.56 -9.67
N SER A 114 10.85 46.08 -8.71
CA SER A 114 11.35 46.49 -7.40
C SER A 114 11.88 45.30 -6.60
N GLU A 115 12.84 45.57 -5.72
CA GLU A 115 13.30 44.58 -4.73
C GLU A 115 12.16 44.24 -3.75
N ARG A 116 12.10 42.97 -3.32
CA ARG A 116 11.24 42.53 -2.22
C ARG A 116 12.08 42.04 -1.07
N LYS A 117 11.83 42.62 0.10
CA LYS A 117 12.51 42.29 1.35
C LYS A 117 11.69 41.27 2.13
N GLY A 118 12.39 40.42 2.86
CA GLY A 118 11.77 39.59 3.88
C GLY A 118 11.47 40.37 5.17
N PRO A 119 10.85 39.72 6.16
CA PRO A 119 10.58 40.31 7.47
C PRO A 119 11.84 40.79 8.22
N ASN A 120 13.00 40.26 7.87
CA ASN A 120 14.31 40.65 8.41
C ASN A 120 14.94 41.87 7.69
N GLY A 121 14.25 42.47 6.72
CA GLY A 121 14.74 43.57 5.92
C GLY A 121 15.77 43.19 4.84
N GLN A 122 16.15 41.91 4.73
CA GLN A 122 17.06 41.43 3.69
C GLN A 122 16.32 41.22 2.36
N PRO A 123 16.94 41.52 1.21
CA PRO A 123 16.32 41.28 -0.09
C PRO A 123 16.23 39.77 -0.34
N ILE A 124 15.00 39.28 -0.48
CA ILE A 124 14.72 37.91 -0.93
C ILE A 124 14.71 37.89 -2.46
N PHE A 125 13.96 38.82 -3.04
CA PHE A 125 13.95 39.06 -4.47
C PHE A 125 14.66 40.38 -4.78
N SER A 126 15.75 40.31 -5.53
CA SER A 126 16.54 41.49 -5.88
C SER A 126 15.82 42.39 -6.88
N ALA A 127 16.28 43.63 -7.04
CA ALA A 127 15.83 44.48 -8.12
C ALA A 127 16.17 43.82 -9.48
N GLY A 128 15.23 43.85 -10.41
CA GLY A 128 15.39 43.17 -11.69
C GLY A 128 16.38 43.87 -12.61
N ILE A 129 17.28 43.10 -13.21
CA ILE A 129 18.31 43.57 -14.15
C ILE A 129 18.24 42.86 -15.51
N GLY A 130 17.49 41.77 -15.60
CA GLY A 130 17.39 40.93 -16.78
C GLY A 130 16.44 41.49 -17.85
N ASP A 131 16.54 40.92 -19.04
CA ASP A 131 15.61 41.15 -20.14
C ASP A 131 14.88 39.86 -20.54
N MET A 132 13.93 39.97 -21.46
CA MET A 132 13.13 38.82 -21.91
C MET A 132 13.99 37.75 -22.60
N ASN A 133 15.04 38.15 -23.31
CA ASN A 133 15.91 37.19 -24.01
C ASN A 133 16.71 36.34 -23.02
N HIS A 134 17.24 36.97 -21.97
CA HIS A 134 17.95 36.27 -20.90
C HIS A 134 17.03 35.30 -20.14
N LEU A 135 15.80 35.74 -19.84
CA LEU A 135 14.79 34.88 -19.23
C LEU A 135 14.50 33.64 -20.10
N LEU A 136 14.25 33.84 -21.40
CA LEU A 136 13.98 32.73 -22.33
C LEU A 136 15.14 31.75 -22.43
N GLN A 137 16.38 32.24 -22.44
CA GLN A 137 17.59 31.39 -22.45
C GLN A 137 17.72 30.53 -21.19
N LYS A 138 17.26 31.05 -20.05
CA LYS A 138 17.37 30.41 -18.73
C LYS A 138 16.13 29.60 -18.33
N LEU A 139 15.06 29.62 -19.12
CA LEU A 139 13.85 28.82 -18.87
C LEU A 139 14.14 27.32 -18.68
N PRO A 140 14.97 26.64 -19.50
CA PRO A 140 15.25 25.22 -19.30
C PRO A 140 15.91 24.94 -17.94
N GLU A 141 16.80 25.84 -17.51
CA GLU A 141 17.46 25.76 -16.21
C GLU A 141 16.46 25.96 -15.07
N LEU A 142 15.52 26.90 -15.22
CA LEU A 142 14.44 27.13 -14.26
C LEU A 142 13.54 25.92 -14.09
N VAL A 143 13.14 25.30 -15.20
CA VAL A 143 12.35 24.06 -15.19
C VAL A 143 13.10 22.98 -14.42
N SER A 144 14.38 22.76 -14.72
CA SER A 144 15.18 21.73 -14.06
C SER A 144 15.34 21.95 -12.55
N ARG A 145 15.60 23.19 -12.10
CA ARG A 145 15.71 23.51 -10.66
C ARG A 145 14.37 23.33 -9.93
N VAL A 146 13.26 23.69 -10.56
CA VAL A 146 11.91 23.49 -9.99
C VAL A 146 11.59 21.99 -9.90
N GLU A 147 11.87 21.21 -10.93
CA GLU A 147 11.69 19.75 -10.92
C GLU A 147 12.52 19.10 -9.80
N HIS A 148 13.78 19.52 -9.64
CA HIS A 148 14.63 19.04 -8.56
C HIS A 148 14.06 19.37 -7.18
N ARG A 149 13.56 20.60 -6.98
CA ARG A 149 12.91 21.00 -5.72
C ARG A 149 11.67 20.16 -5.43
N VAL A 150 10.80 19.96 -6.42
CA VAL A 150 9.58 19.14 -6.25
C VAL A 150 9.93 17.69 -5.97
N ALA A 151 10.97 17.15 -6.61
CA ALA A 151 11.46 15.80 -6.33
C ALA A 151 11.94 15.67 -4.88
N LYS A 152 12.69 16.66 -4.37
CA LYS A 152 13.16 16.72 -2.98
C LYS A 152 11.99 16.79 -1.98
N ASP A 153 11.01 17.65 -2.23
CA ASP A 153 9.82 17.77 -1.38
C ASP A 153 8.98 16.47 -1.39
N SER A 154 8.99 15.73 -2.50
CA SER A 154 8.28 14.46 -2.67
C SER A 154 9.00 13.24 -2.06
N GLN A 155 10.21 13.39 -1.52
CA GLN A 155 10.93 12.31 -0.84
C GLN A 155 10.42 12.07 0.59
N VAL A 156 9.60 12.97 1.13
CA VAL A 156 8.93 12.76 2.43
C VAL A 156 7.98 11.56 2.29
N PRO A 157 8.17 10.48 3.09
CA PRO A 157 7.70 9.16 2.72
C PRO A 157 6.18 9.06 2.84
N SER A 158 5.51 9.15 1.70
CA SER A 158 4.17 8.59 1.48
C SER A 158 4.30 7.12 1.04
N ASN A 159 5.17 6.35 1.70
CA ASN A 159 5.29 4.93 1.40
C ASN A 159 3.98 4.29 1.86
N VAL A 160 3.23 3.74 0.90
CA VAL A 160 2.02 2.98 1.22
C VAL A 160 2.44 1.84 2.13
N ASP A 161 1.91 1.81 3.34
CA ASP A 161 2.12 0.67 4.22
C ASP A 161 1.36 -0.54 3.67
N LEU A 162 2.10 -1.50 3.13
CA LEU A 162 1.57 -2.74 2.58
C LEU A 162 1.69 -3.92 3.57
N THR A 163 2.15 -3.69 4.81
CA THR A 163 2.36 -4.75 5.80
C THR A 163 1.08 -5.51 6.14
N ALA A 164 -0.07 -4.83 6.14
CA ALA A 164 -1.37 -5.46 6.35
C ALA A 164 -1.69 -6.55 5.30
N PHE A 165 -1.28 -6.36 4.04
CA PHE A 165 -1.44 -7.36 2.99
C PHE A 165 -0.52 -8.57 3.21
N ASP A 166 0.70 -8.33 3.69
CA ASP A 166 1.66 -9.39 4.01
C ASP A 166 1.19 -10.23 5.20
N HIS A 167 0.65 -9.60 6.25
CA HIS A 167 0.02 -10.30 7.37
C HIS A 167 -1.21 -11.11 6.94
N TYR A 168 -2.07 -10.54 6.08
CA TYR A 168 -3.23 -11.26 5.56
C TYR A 168 -2.82 -12.52 4.79
N ARG A 169 -1.83 -12.41 3.90
CA ARG A 169 -1.30 -13.57 3.15
C ARG A 169 -0.78 -14.65 4.10
N ALA A 170 0.03 -14.28 5.09
CA ALA A 170 0.57 -15.24 6.06
C ALA A 170 -0.54 -15.96 6.84
N ASN A 171 -1.58 -15.24 7.25
CA ASN A 171 -2.73 -15.81 7.95
C ASN A 171 -3.52 -16.78 7.06
N VAL A 172 -3.77 -16.44 5.80
CA VAL A 172 -4.46 -17.34 4.86
C VAL A 172 -3.63 -18.59 4.58
N GLU A 173 -2.31 -18.46 4.38
CA GLU A 173 -1.43 -19.62 4.22
C GLU A 173 -1.45 -20.55 5.44
N ALA A 174 -1.49 -20.00 6.66
CA ALA A 174 -1.64 -20.78 7.88
C ALA A 174 -2.98 -21.53 7.91
N LEU A 175 -4.09 -20.88 7.56
CA LEU A 175 -5.41 -21.51 7.48
C LEU A 175 -5.47 -22.63 6.44
N ARG A 176 -4.83 -22.46 5.29
CA ARG A 176 -4.73 -23.50 4.25
C ARG A 176 -3.91 -24.71 4.72
N ARG A 177 -2.82 -24.48 5.46
CA ARG A 177 -2.05 -25.58 6.09
C ARG A 177 -2.90 -26.35 7.11
N ILE A 178 -3.68 -25.64 7.93
CA ILE A 178 -4.61 -26.28 8.88
C ILE A 178 -5.65 -27.12 8.12
N ASN A 179 -6.27 -26.58 7.06
CA ASN A 179 -7.20 -27.32 6.22
C ASN A 179 -6.56 -28.56 5.58
N ALA A 180 -5.30 -28.47 5.13
CA ALA A 180 -4.58 -29.61 4.57
C ALA A 180 -4.35 -30.73 5.61
N VAL A 181 -4.00 -30.36 6.85
CA VAL A 181 -3.86 -31.31 7.97
C VAL A 181 -5.20 -31.94 8.32
N ILE A 182 -6.27 -31.15 8.42
CA ILE A 182 -7.63 -31.67 8.66
C ILE A 182 -8.02 -32.64 7.54
N LYS A 183 -7.78 -32.28 6.27
CA LYS A 183 -8.06 -33.16 5.14
C LYS A 183 -7.32 -34.49 5.27
N GLN A 184 -6.04 -34.45 5.62
CA GLN A 184 -5.24 -35.65 5.85
C GLN A 184 -5.87 -36.53 6.94
N TYR A 185 -6.30 -35.96 8.07
CA TYR A 185 -6.98 -36.72 9.12
C TYR A 185 -8.34 -37.30 8.68
N LEU A 186 -9.14 -36.54 7.93
CA LEU A 186 -10.44 -37.01 7.42
C LEU A 186 -10.30 -38.03 6.27
N ASP A 187 -9.17 -38.06 5.59
CA ASP A 187 -8.83 -39.10 4.63
C ASP A 187 -8.21 -40.33 5.30
N ILE A 188 -7.69 -40.20 6.53
CA ILE A 188 -7.23 -41.29 7.40
C ILE A 188 -8.39 -42.05 8.07
N ASP A 189 -9.65 -41.63 7.91
CA ASP A 189 -10.83 -42.34 8.41
C ASP A 189 -10.93 -43.78 7.84
N VAL A 190 -10.25 -44.68 8.56
CA VAL A 190 -10.45 -46.11 8.82
C VAL A 190 -10.97 -46.94 7.64
N THR A 191 -10.06 -47.28 6.72
CA THR A 191 -10.13 -48.53 5.94
C THR A 191 -9.54 -49.72 6.71
N LEU A 192 -9.71 -49.80 8.05
CA LEU A 192 -9.57 -51.12 8.69
C LEU A 192 -10.81 -51.89 8.28
N SER A 193 -10.62 -52.83 7.36
CA SER A 193 -11.70 -53.71 6.97
C SER A 193 -12.20 -54.42 8.22
N ARG A 194 -13.52 -54.60 8.31
CA ARG A 194 -14.12 -55.35 9.42
C ARG A 194 -13.45 -56.73 9.54
N ASP A 195 -13.03 -57.30 8.42
CA ASP A 195 -12.33 -58.58 8.33
C ASP A 195 -10.97 -58.57 9.03
N GLU A 196 -10.17 -57.50 8.90
CA GLU A 196 -8.87 -57.36 9.61
C GLU A 196 -9.05 -57.26 11.13
N VAL A 197 -10.09 -56.55 11.58
CA VAL A 197 -10.40 -56.45 13.02
C VAL A 197 -10.90 -57.78 13.57
N GLN A 198 -11.66 -58.54 12.77
CA GLN A 198 -12.20 -59.84 13.15
C GLN A 198 -11.10 -60.91 13.17
N SER A 199 -10.20 -60.90 12.20
CA SER A 199 -8.98 -61.71 12.15
C SER A 199 -8.12 -61.53 13.41
N LEU A 200 -7.85 -60.27 13.79
CA LEU A 200 -7.03 -59.96 14.96
C LEU A 200 -7.70 -60.41 16.27
N ALA A 201 -9.03 -60.27 16.35
CA ALA A 201 -9.82 -60.70 17.50
C ALA A 201 -9.83 -62.23 17.66
N ASP A 202 -9.86 -62.96 16.55
CA ASP A 202 -9.84 -64.42 16.55
C ASP A 202 -8.43 -64.97 16.87
N GLU A 203 -7.36 -64.36 16.35
CA GLU A 203 -5.99 -64.68 16.76
C GLU A 203 -5.77 -64.46 18.27
N LEU A 204 -6.25 -63.35 18.83
CA LEU A 204 -6.18 -63.09 20.27
C LEU A 204 -6.98 -64.11 21.11
N ARG A 205 -8.11 -64.63 20.59
CA ARG A 205 -8.87 -65.70 21.26
C ARG A 205 -8.13 -67.03 21.24
N THR A 206 -7.41 -67.33 20.16
CA THR A 206 -6.60 -68.56 20.06
C THR A 206 -5.41 -68.54 21.01
N LEU A 207 -4.76 -67.39 21.22
CA LEU A 207 -3.67 -67.23 22.18
C LEU A 207 -4.11 -67.27 23.65
N ARG A 208 -5.41 -67.10 23.93
CA ARG A 208 -5.97 -67.09 25.29
C ARG A 208 -6.50 -68.45 25.74
N ARG A 209 -6.56 -69.44 24.85
CA ARG A 209 -6.84 -70.86 25.18
C ARG A 209 -5.53 -71.60 25.41
#